data_AF-A0A7S3I3J2-F1
#
_entry.id   AF-A0A7S3I3J2-F1
#
_cell.length_a   1.000
_cell.length_b   1.000
_cell.length_c   1.000
_cell.angle_alpha   90.00
_cell.angle_beta   90.00
_cell.angle_gamma   90.00
#
_symmetry.space_group_name_H-M   'P 1'
#
loop_
_entity.id
_entity.type
_entity.pdbx_description
1 polymer ?
#
loop_
_entity_poly.entity_id
_entity_poly.type
_entity_poly.pdbx_seq_one_letter_code
_entity_poly.pdbx_strand_id
1 'polypeptide(L)'
;MQGDLYSGRYSNDEIRRILEINARPTFLQKPEAAFYKKNALENGPTWAEKREFVHWLINDSNISASSKLYLRENQYWIEKYQLRGLKYGLIASSATFLFFPVIRRQPFVRRFSISMLPMAYFLNWGYVWGHENWWRRQKEVVVTYEIFTGNRHRTTMK
;
A
#
# COMPACT_ATOMS: atom_id res chain seq x y z
N MET A 1 3.96 -37.79 -28.76
CA MET A 1 3.89 -36.55 -27.95
C MET A 1 4.46 -36.84 -26.57
N GLN A 2 5.76 -36.62 -26.41
CA GLN A 2 6.45 -36.56 -25.11
C GLN A 2 7.86 -36.03 -25.44
N GLY A 3 8.12 -34.77 -25.06
CA GLY A 3 9.40 -34.12 -25.28
C GLY A 3 10.00 -33.76 -23.93
N ASP A 4 11.11 -34.42 -23.59
CA ASP A 4 11.89 -34.19 -22.38
C ASP A 4 12.26 -32.72 -22.20
N LEU A 5 11.83 -32.13 -21.09
CA LEU A 5 12.16 -30.75 -20.68
C LEU A 5 13.67 -30.51 -20.49
N TYR A 6 14.50 -31.57 -20.52
CA TYR A 6 15.94 -31.55 -20.27
C TYR A 6 16.81 -31.90 -21.49
N SER A 7 16.23 -32.11 -22.68
CA SER A 7 16.96 -32.59 -23.86
C SER A 7 17.72 -31.52 -24.66
N GLY A 8 17.68 -30.25 -24.24
CA GLY A 8 18.56 -29.18 -24.75
C GLY A 8 18.42 -28.82 -26.24
N ARG A 9 17.43 -29.37 -26.95
CA ARG A 9 17.14 -29.08 -28.36
C ARG A 9 15.77 -28.43 -28.48
N TYR A 10 15.73 -27.13 -28.19
CA TYR A 10 14.54 -26.31 -28.41
C TYR A 10 14.42 -25.94 -29.89
N SER A 11 13.21 -25.96 -30.44
CA SER A 11 12.92 -25.37 -31.76
C SER A 11 13.19 -23.86 -31.73
N ASN A 12 13.58 -23.25 -32.86
CA ASN A 12 13.77 -21.79 -32.95
C ASN A 12 12.53 -21.00 -32.48
N ASP A 13 11.33 -21.56 -32.66
CA ASP A 13 10.08 -20.95 -32.19
C ASP A 13 9.88 -21.11 -30.68
N GLU A 14 10.34 -22.21 -30.08
CA GLU A 14 10.34 -22.41 -28.63
C GLU A 14 11.41 -21.54 -27.96
N ILE A 15 12.59 -21.39 -28.59
CA ILE A 15 13.63 -20.45 -28.16
C ILE A 15 13.10 -19.02 -28.22
N ARG A 16 12.40 -18.63 -29.29
CA ARG A 16 11.75 -17.31 -29.39
C ARG A 16 10.69 -17.13 -28.31
N ARG A 17 9.84 -18.13 -28.07
CA ARG A 17 8.82 -18.06 -27.02
C ARG A 17 9.43 -18.00 -25.63
N ILE A 18 10.52 -18.73 -25.36
CA ILE A 18 11.29 -18.65 -24.11
C ILE A 18 11.99 -17.28 -23.98
N LEU A 19 12.51 -16.72 -25.08
CA LEU A 19 13.11 -15.39 -25.13
C LEU A 19 12.07 -14.29 -24.96
N GLU A 20 10.84 -14.46 -25.45
CA GLU A 20 9.71 -13.55 -25.25
C GLU A 20 9.16 -13.64 -23.82
N ILE A 21 9.12 -14.85 -23.24
CA ILE A 21 8.78 -15.06 -21.82
C ILE A 21 9.88 -14.50 -20.90
N ASN A 22 11.15 -14.56 -21.32
CA ASN A 22 12.29 -13.92 -20.66
C ASN A 22 12.55 -12.48 -21.13
N ALA A 23 11.76 -11.94 -22.06
CA ALA A 23 11.98 -10.61 -22.59
C ALA A 23 11.65 -9.63 -21.48
N ARG A 24 12.70 -9.17 -20.81
CA ARG A 24 12.64 -8.09 -19.84
C ARG A 24 11.95 -6.90 -20.53
N PRO A 25 10.89 -6.34 -19.94
CA PRO A 25 10.18 -5.22 -20.56
C PRO A 25 11.17 -4.07 -20.81
N THR A 26 11.27 -3.63 -22.06
CA THR A 26 12.26 -2.67 -22.56
C THR A 26 12.08 -1.25 -22.04
N PHE A 27 10.93 -0.95 -21.42
CA PHE A 27 10.62 0.38 -20.88
C PHE A 27 9.98 0.26 -19.49
N LEU A 28 10.76 0.56 -18.44
CA LEU A 28 10.31 0.77 -17.07
C LEU A 28 10.94 2.06 -16.53
N GLN A 29 10.16 3.13 -16.33
CA GLN A 29 10.51 4.26 -15.44
C GLN A 29 9.21 4.88 -14.89
N LYS A 30 9.07 5.21 -13.60
CA LYS A 30 10.00 5.81 -12.61
C LYS A 30 9.80 5.19 -11.18
N PRO A 31 10.72 5.26 -10.17
CA PRO A 31 11.99 6.01 -10.07
C PRO A 31 13.30 5.23 -9.77
N GLU A 32 14.38 6.01 -9.90
CA GLU A 32 15.84 5.78 -9.96
C GLU A 32 16.54 5.43 -8.62
N ALA A 33 15.78 5.18 -7.54
CA ALA A 33 16.30 4.77 -6.24
C ALA A 33 15.30 3.84 -5.54
N ALA A 34 15.80 2.94 -4.67
CA ALA A 34 14.95 2.05 -3.89
C ALA A 34 13.99 2.85 -2.99
N PHE A 35 12.69 2.52 -3.06
CA PHE A 35 11.62 3.08 -2.24
C PHE A 35 11.80 2.65 -0.77
N TYR A 36 12.43 1.50 -0.54
CA TYR A 36 13.00 1.11 0.76
C TYR A 36 14.45 1.58 0.89
N LYS A 37 14.65 2.70 1.57
CA LYS A 37 15.98 3.19 1.93
C LYS A 37 16.58 2.36 3.08
N LYS A 38 17.83 1.93 2.93
CA LYS A 38 18.55 1.06 3.88
C LYS A 38 19.00 1.77 5.15
N ASN A 39 19.01 3.10 5.18
CA ASN A 39 19.64 3.87 6.25
C ASN A 39 18.62 4.53 7.19
N ALA A 40 18.87 4.45 8.50
CA ALA A 40 18.01 4.99 9.55
C ALA A 40 17.90 6.54 9.58
N LEU A 41 18.74 7.23 8.80
CA LEU A 41 18.85 8.70 8.76
C LEU A 41 18.09 9.34 7.59
N GLU A 42 17.54 8.55 6.66
CA GLU A 42 16.79 9.08 5.54
C GLU A 42 15.29 9.11 5.85
N ASN A 43 14.64 10.26 5.62
CA ASN A 43 13.20 10.37 5.76
C ASN A 43 12.51 9.34 4.85
N GLY A 44 11.70 8.48 5.45
CA GLY A 44 10.93 7.49 4.71
C GLY A 44 9.88 8.15 3.81
N PRO A 45 9.45 7.45 2.74
CA PRO A 45 8.50 8.02 1.79
C PRO A 45 7.15 8.32 2.45
N THR A 46 6.58 9.46 2.09
CA THR A 46 5.28 9.92 2.59
C THR A 46 4.14 9.03 2.07
N TRP A 47 2.96 9.11 2.69
CA TRP A 47 1.78 8.40 2.19
C TRP A 47 1.37 8.85 0.78
N ALA A 48 1.64 10.10 0.41
CA ALA A 48 1.37 10.62 -0.92
C ALA A 48 2.28 9.95 -1.97
N GLU A 49 3.59 9.92 -1.72
CA GLU A 49 4.56 9.28 -2.61
C GLU A 49 4.29 7.78 -2.77
N LYS A 50 3.91 7.11 -1.68
CA LYS A 50 3.49 5.69 -1.70
C LYS A 50 2.30 5.47 -2.63
N ARG A 51 1.29 6.35 -2.57
CA ARG A 51 0.10 6.26 -3.43
C ARG A 51 0.40 6.57 -4.88
N GLU A 52 1.22 7.57 -5.14
CA GLU A 52 1.66 7.91 -6.50
C GLU A 52 2.40 6.74 -7.14
N PHE A 53 3.33 6.12 -6.40
CA PHE A 53 4.08 4.97 -6.89
C PHE A 53 3.17 3.77 -7.19
N VAL A 54 2.21 3.48 -6.31
CA VAL A 54 1.25 2.39 -6.52
C VAL A 54 0.29 2.70 -7.67
N HIS A 55 -0.13 3.94 -7.81
CA HIS A 55 -0.97 4.38 -8.93
C HIS A 55 -0.24 4.18 -10.27
N TRP A 56 1.04 4.56 -10.32
CA TRP A 56 1.92 4.30 -11.45
C TRP A 56 2.07 2.79 -11.72
N LEU A 57 2.24 1.96 -10.68
CA LEU A 57 2.27 0.50 -10.82
C LEU A 57 0.98 -0.06 -11.44
N ILE A 58 -0.18 0.47 -11.06
CA ILE A 58 -1.47 0.01 -11.57
C ILE A 58 -1.65 0.41 -13.04
N ASN A 59 -1.36 1.66 -13.39
CA ASN A 59 -1.77 2.23 -14.68
C ASN A 59 -0.67 2.15 -15.74
N ASP A 60 0.56 2.50 -15.38
CA ASP A 60 1.63 2.78 -16.35
C ASP A 60 2.70 1.67 -16.38
N SER A 61 2.79 0.83 -15.34
CA SER A 61 3.79 -0.23 -15.30
C SER A 61 3.39 -1.49 -16.07
N ASN A 62 4.39 -2.28 -16.48
CA ASN A 62 4.22 -3.55 -17.18
C ASN A 62 4.13 -4.77 -16.22
N ILE A 63 3.70 -4.58 -14.97
CA ILE A 63 3.49 -5.71 -14.05
C ILE A 63 2.30 -6.59 -14.48
N SER A 64 2.26 -7.84 -13.99
CA SER A 64 1.21 -8.79 -14.33
C SER A 64 -0.20 -8.26 -14.02
N ALA A 65 -1.17 -8.66 -14.84
CA ALA A 65 -2.57 -8.25 -14.67
C ALA A 65 -3.13 -8.65 -13.29
N SER A 66 -2.72 -9.81 -12.76
CA SER A 66 -3.08 -10.27 -11.42
C SER A 66 -2.52 -9.37 -10.32
N SER A 67 -1.28 -8.90 -10.45
CA SER A 67 -0.70 -7.93 -9.51
C SER A 67 -1.41 -6.58 -9.57
N LYS A 68 -1.81 -6.11 -10.75
CA LYS A 68 -2.62 -4.88 -10.89
C LYS A 68 -3.98 -5.00 -10.19
N LEU A 69 -4.67 -6.12 -10.38
CA LEU A 69 -5.95 -6.40 -9.74
C LEU A 69 -5.81 -6.46 -8.21
N TYR A 70 -4.79 -7.18 -7.71
CA TYR A 70 -4.47 -7.24 -6.29
C TYR A 70 -4.18 -5.87 -5.67
N LEU A 71 -3.40 -5.01 -6.36
CA LEU A 71 -3.13 -3.65 -5.88
C LEU A 71 -4.41 -2.80 -5.78
N ARG A 72 -5.34 -2.94 -6.73
CA ARG A 72 -6.65 -2.26 -6.72
C ARG A 72 -7.54 -2.73 -5.58
N GLU A 73 -7.65 -4.05 -5.39
CA GLU A 73 -8.46 -4.62 -4.30
C GLU A 73 -7.98 -4.17 -2.92
N ASN A 74 -6.67 -3.96 -2.76
CA ASN A 74 -6.11 -3.50 -1.50
C ASN A 74 -6.55 -2.08 -1.12
N GLN A 75 -6.97 -1.23 -2.07
CA GLN A 75 -7.43 0.14 -1.78
C GLN A 75 -8.62 0.18 -0.81
N TYR A 76 -9.47 -0.85 -0.85
CA TYR A 76 -10.60 -1.02 0.07
C TYR A 76 -10.20 -0.96 1.56
N TRP A 77 -8.97 -1.35 1.91
CA TRP A 77 -8.51 -1.30 3.31
C TRP A 77 -8.47 0.13 3.87
N ILE A 78 -8.16 1.13 3.04
CA ILE A 78 -8.15 2.52 3.46
C ILE A 78 -9.55 2.93 3.89
N GLU A 79 -10.54 2.72 3.01
CA GLU A 79 -11.94 3.06 3.26
C GLU A 79 -12.51 2.31 4.46
N LYS A 80 -12.20 1.02 4.59
CA LYS A 80 -12.62 0.19 5.71
C LYS A 80 -12.17 0.75 7.06
N TYR A 81 -10.91 1.17 7.17
CA TYR A 81 -10.37 1.71 8.43
C TYR A 81 -10.78 3.16 8.67
N GLN A 82 -10.97 3.97 7.63
CA GLN A 82 -11.56 5.31 7.77
C GLN A 82 -12.99 5.22 8.33
N LEU A 83 -13.80 4.30 7.81
CA LEU A 83 -15.17 4.09 8.28
C LEU A 83 -15.21 3.53 9.72
N ARG A 84 -14.24 2.67 10.09
CA ARG A 84 -14.07 2.24 11.48
C ARG A 84 -13.66 3.39 12.39
N GLY A 85 -12.72 4.24 11.96
CA GLY A 85 -12.33 5.45 12.68
C GLY A 85 -13.51 6.38 12.91
N LEU A 86 -14.36 6.59 11.90
CA LEU A 86 -15.60 7.35 12.03
C LEU A 86 -16.57 6.70 13.05
N LYS A 87 -16.82 5.39 12.95
CA LYS A 87 -17.71 4.67 13.87
C LYS A 87 -17.23 4.76 15.32
N TYR A 88 -15.95 4.48 15.56
CA TYR A 88 -15.36 4.57 16.90
C TYR A 88 -15.32 6.01 17.40
N GLY A 89 -15.02 6.97 16.53
CA GLY A 89 -15.06 8.40 16.84
C GLY A 89 -16.45 8.87 17.26
N LEU A 90 -17.50 8.49 16.53
CA LEU A 90 -18.90 8.82 16.86
C LEU A 90 -19.31 8.21 18.20
N ILE A 91 -19.02 6.92 18.42
CA ILE A 91 -19.38 6.22 19.65
C ILE A 91 -18.62 6.83 20.84
N ALA A 92 -17.32 7.03 20.71
CA ALA A 92 -16.50 7.60 21.77
C ALA A 92 -16.92 9.04 22.10
N SER A 93 -17.18 9.87 21.09
CA SER A 93 -17.63 11.25 21.28
C SER A 93 -19.01 11.31 21.95
N SER A 94 -19.93 10.41 21.55
CA SER A 94 -21.25 10.30 22.17
C SER A 94 -21.15 9.81 23.61
N ALA A 95 -20.28 8.83 23.89
CA ALA A 95 -20.02 8.35 25.24
C ALA A 95 -19.41 9.45 26.11
N THR A 96 -18.44 10.21 25.59
CA THR A 96 -17.83 11.34 26.28
C THR A 96 -18.88 12.41 26.60
N PHE A 97 -19.81 12.66 25.68
CA PHE A 97 -20.91 13.59 25.92
C PHE A 97 -21.91 13.09 26.99
N LEU A 98 -22.27 11.81 26.97
CA LEU A 98 -23.29 11.26 27.86
C LEU A 98 -22.76 10.99 29.27
N PHE A 99 -21.58 10.38 29.40
CA PHE A 99 -21.10 9.86 30.68
C PHE A 99 -20.29 10.86 31.51
N PHE A 100 -19.82 11.97 30.93
CA PHE A 100 -19.02 12.96 31.66
C PHE A 100 -19.86 14.20 32.03
N PRO A 101 -20.33 14.30 33.29
CA PRO A 101 -21.17 15.43 33.72
C PRO A 101 -20.43 16.77 33.68
N VAL A 102 -19.10 16.75 33.82
CA VAL A 102 -18.24 17.95 33.71
C VAL A 102 -18.36 18.60 32.34
N ILE A 103 -18.45 17.80 31.27
CA ILE A 103 -18.56 18.29 29.89
C ILE A 103 -19.99 18.78 29.61
N ARG A 104 -21.01 18.12 30.17
CA ARG A 104 -22.42 18.53 30.01
C ARG A 104 -22.75 19.88 30.65
N ARG A 105 -22.02 20.28 31.69
CA ARG A 105 -22.20 21.58 32.37
C ARG A 105 -21.51 22.77 31.68
N GLN A 106 -20.71 22.51 30.64
CA GLN A 106 -20.04 23.57 29.88
C GLN A 106 -20.98 24.22 28.84
N PRO A 107 -20.73 25.50 28.45
CA PRO A 107 -21.45 26.13 27.35
C PRO A 107 -21.30 25.34 26.06
N PHE A 108 -22.33 25.39 25.20
CA PHE A 108 -22.49 24.50 24.03
C PHE A 108 -21.22 24.36 23.17
N VAL A 109 -20.56 25.47 22.85
CA VAL A 109 -19.34 25.48 22.02
C VAL A 109 -18.22 24.66 22.66
N ARG A 110 -17.96 24.85 23.95
CA ARG A 110 -16.91 24.12 24.69
C ARG A 110 -17.27 22.66 24.90
N ARG A 111 -18.54 22.39 25.23
CA ARG A 111 -19.11 21.04 25.31
C ARG A 111 -18.84 20.28 24.01
N PHE A 112 -19.20 20.89 22.88
CA PHE A 112 -19.08 20.27 21.56
C PHE A 112 -17.62 20.03 21.20
N SER A 113 -16.76 21.03 21.35
CA SER A 113 -15.33 20.91 21.03
C SER A 113 -14.63 19.83 21.87
N ILE A 114 -14.90 19.77 23.18
CA ILE A 114 -14.31 18.75 24.07
C ILE A 114 -14.85 17.36 23.73
N SER A 115 -16.15 17.24 23.48
CA SER A 115 -16.77 15.97 23.09
C SER A 115 -16.29 15.45 21.72
N MET A 116 -15.75 16.33 20.87
CA MET A 116 -15.18 15.96 19.56
C MET A 116 -13.70 15.60 19.60
N LEU A 117 -13.00 15.75 20.73
CA LEU A 117 -11.60 15.31 20.84
C LEU A 117 -11.42 13.80 20.56
N PRO A 118 -12.28 12.90 21.09
CA PRO A 118 -12.23 11.49 20.72
C PRO A 118 -12.47 11.26 19.22
N MET A 119 -13.38 12.02 18.59
CA MET A 119 -13.61 11.95 17.15
C MET A 119 -12.31 12.21 16.38
N ALA A 120 -11.64 13.33 16.67
CA ALA A 120 -10.40 13.70 15.99
C ALA A 120 -9.32 12.63 16.17
N TYR A 121 -9.19 12.06 17.37
CA TYR A 121 -8.26 10.97 17.65
C TYR A 121 -8.57 9.72 16.83
N PHE A 122 -9.83 9.25 16.82
CA PHE A 122 -10.20 8.02 16.10
C PHE A 122 -10.20 8.19 14.58
N LEU A 123 -10.47 9.39 14.06
CA LEU A 123 -10.32 9.70 12.64
C LEU A 123 -8.84 9.63 12.21
N ASN A 124 -7.95 10.24 12.98
CA ASN A 124 -6.51 10.16 12.71
C ASN A 124 -6.00 8.72 12.83
N TRP A 125 -6.45 8.00 13.87
CA TRP A 125 -6.15 6.58 14.03
C TRP A 125 -6.61 5.76 12.81
N GLY A 126 -7.86 5.95 12.36
CA GLY A 126 -8.42 5.25 11.19
C GLY A 126 -7.67 5.59 9.90
N TYR A 127 -7.25 6.85 9.74
CA TYR A 127 -6.44 7.29 8.62
C TYR A 127 -5.07 6.60 8.61
N VAL A 128 -4.32 6.67 9.71
CA VAL A 128 -2.98 6.08 9.82
C VAL A 128 -3.03 4.56 9.67
N TRP A 129 -3.93 3.90 10.39
CA TRP A 129 -4.05 2.44 10.33
C TRP A 129 -4.54 1.94 8.97
N GLY A 130 -5.41 2.69 8.30
CA GLY A 130 -5.85 2.36 6.95
C GLY A 130 -4.69 2.37 5.95
N HIS A 131 -3.89 3.44 5.95
CA HIS A 131 -2.74 3.58 5.05
C HIS A 131 -1.61 2.60 5.40
N GLU A 132 -1.37 2.33 6.68
CA GLU A 132 -0.37 1.36 7.11
C GLU A 132 -0.74 -0.07 6.66
N ASN A 133 -1.98 -0.49 6.86
CA ASN A 133 -2.44 -1.82 6.43
C ASN A 133 -2.46 -1.96 4.91
N TRP A 134 -2.91 -0.92 4.21
CA TRP A 134 -2.86 -0.86 2.76
C TRP A 134 -1.41 -1.03 2.26
N TRP A 135 -0.47 -0.26 2.82
CA TRP A 135 0.93 -0.31 2.42
C TRP A 135 1.59 -1.65 2.72
N ARG A 136 1.35 -2.23 3.90
CA ARG A 136 1.89 -3.55 4.27
C ARG A 136 1.52 -4.64 3.27
N ARG A 137 0.30 -4.61 2.72
CA ARG A 137 -0.18 -5.58 1.74
C ARG A 137 0.43 -5.37 0.36
N GLN A 138 0.72 -4.11 0.01
CA GLN A 138 1.33 -3.78 -1.28
C GLN A 138 2.85 -3.96 -1.29
N LYS A 139 3.48 -4.01 -0.10
CA LYS A 139 4.93 -4.21 0.07
C LYS A 139 5.48 -5.36 -0.77
N GLU A 140 4.82 -6.51 -0.82
CA GLU A 140 5.34 -7.66 -1.55
C GLU A 140 5.44 -7.41 -3.05
N VAL A 141 4.40 -6.81 -3.65
CA VAL A 141 4.39 -6.47 -5.08
C VAL A 141 5.40 -5.37 -5.38
N VAL A 142 5.48 -4.36 -4.51
CA VAL A 142 6.45 -3.25 -4.62
C VAL A 142 7.89 -3.77 -4.56
N VAL A 143 8.23 -4.58 -3.55
CA VAL A 143 9.58 -5.15 -3.40
C VAL A 143 9.94 -6.05 -4.56
N THR A 144 8.98 -6.85 -5.04
CA THR A 144 9.18 -7.72 -6.19
C THR A 144 9.51 -6.88 -7.44
N TYR A 145 8.76 -5.80 -7.66
CA TYR A 145 9.03 -4.84 -8.74
C TYR A 145 10.40 -4.16 -8.61
N GLU A 146 10.80 -3.73 -7.40
CA GLU A 146 12.12 -3.15 -7.14
C GLU A 146 13.27 -4.12 -7.42
N ILE A 147 13.08 -5.41 -7.14
CA ILE A 147 14.08 -6.44 -7.46
C ILE A 147 14.17 -6.65 -8.97
N PHE A 148 13.03 -6.70 -9.67
CA PHE A 148 13.00 -6.85 -11.13
C PHE A 148 13.63 -5.68 -11.87
N THR A 149 13.47 -4.46 -11.36
CA THR A 149 14.09 -3.24 -11.91
C THR A 149 15.58 -3.11 -11.57
N GLY A 150 16.14 -4.00 -10.74
CA GLY A 150 17.53 -3.93 -10.31
C GLY A 150 17.81 -2.87 -9.24
N ASN A 151 16.78 -2.12 -8.80
CA ASN A 151 16.87 -1.11 -7.76
C ASN A 151 17.12 -1.71 -6.37
N ARG A 152 16.83 -3.02 -6.19
CA ARG A 152 17.00 -3.71 -4.90
C ARG A 152 17.61 -5.10 -5.06
N HIS A 153 18.61 -5.41 -4.22
CA HIS A 153 19.26 -6.72 -4.20
C HIS A 153 18.38 -7.79 -3.51
N ARG A 154 18.29 -8.99 -4.09
CA ARG A 154 17.44 -10.11 -3.61
C ARG A 154 17.67 -10.51 -2.15
N THR A 155 18.88 -10.28 -1.62
CA THR A 155 19.28 -10.56 -0.22
C THR A 155 18.82 -9.53 0.81
N THR A 156 18.14 -8.46 0.39
CA THR A 156 17.63 -7.40 1.30
C THR A 156 16.18 -7.61 1.73
N MET A 157 15.63 -8.80 1.53
CA MET A 157 14.40 -9.25 2.16
C MET A 157 14.70 -9.58 3.64
N LYS A 158 14.72 -8.55 4.50
CA LYS A 158 14.52 -8.71 5.94
C LYS A 158 13.22 -8.03 6.32
#